data_AF-A0AA38MI63-F1
#
_entry.id   AF-A0AA38MI63-F1
#
_cell.length_a   1.000
_cell.length_b   1.000
_cell.length_c   1.000
_cell.angle_alpha   90.00
_cell.angle_beta   90.00
_cell.angle_gamma   90.00
#
_symmetry.space_group_name_H-M   'P 1'
#
loop_
_entity.id
_entity.type
_entity.pdbx_description
1 polymer ?
#
loop_
_entity_poly.entity_id
_entity_poly.type
_entity_poly.pdbx_seq_one_letter_code
_entity_poly.pdbx_strand_id
1 'polypeptide(L)'
;MLPICGKCHSAIKTRPSSGYLSCSGTCEKRFHFKCVDVPESLQEQLESVPGLNWKCSDCLKKCVSFDSDSLNVFLGKKFEEMVSNLKEVFSDLKTDLIKNAERQTHSWSRNP
;
A
#
# COMPACT_ATOMS: atom_id res chain seq x y z
N MET A 1 -11.97 31.60 -3.66
CA MET A 1 -11.09 31.71 -2.46
C MET A 1 -9.67 31.32 -2.86
N LEU A 2 -8.66 32.07 -2.43
CA LEU A 2 -7.26 31.67 -2.65
C LEU A 2 -6.86 30.56 -1.66
N PRO A 3 -6.08 29.56 -2.08
CA PRO A 3 -5.58 28.55 -1.16
C PRO A 3 -4.66 29.17 -0.10
N ILE A 4 -4.69 28.65 1.12
CA ILE A 4 -3.87 29.13 2.24
C ILE A 4 -2.65 28.20 2.40
N CYS A 5 -1.46 28.79 2.61
CA CYS A 5 -0.26 28.01 2.87
C CYS A 5 -0.33 27.31 4.23
N GLY A 6 -0.07 25.99 4.23
CA GLY A 6 -0.06 25.17 5.44
C GLY A 6 1.05 25.46 6.46
N LYS A 7 2.03 26.34 6.14
CA LYS A 7 3.12 26.73 7.05
C LYS A 7 2.97 28.18 7.53
N CYS A 8 2.87 29.14 6.61
CA CYS A 8 2.83 30.57 6.95
C CYS A 8 1.41 31.15 7.07
N HIS A 9 0.38 30.36 6.79
CA HIS A 9 -1.04 30.76 6.83
C HIS A 9 -1.41 31.96 5.95
N SER A 10 -0.51 32.37 5.06
CA SER A 10 -0.75 33.43 4.08
C SER A 10 -1.36 32.86 2.80
N ALA A 11 -2.12 33.69 2.08
CA ALA A 11 -2.69 33.31 0.79
C ALA A 11 -1.60 32.94 -0.23
N ILE A 12 -1.82 31.86 -0.96
CA ILE A 12 -1.05 31.47 -2.13
C ILE A 12 -1.64 32.21 -3.32
N LYS A 13 -0.87 33.15 -3.86
CA LYS A 13 -1.22 33.80 -5.12
C LYS A 13 -1.14 32.73 -6.20
N THR A 14 -2.19 32.58 -7.00
CA THR A 14 -2.24 31.61 -8.10
C THR A 14 -1.63 32.17 -9.39
N ARG A 15 -0.72 33.17 -9.28
CA ARG A 15 -0.02 33.66 -10.47
C ARG A 15 0.92 32.55 -10.97
N PRO A 16 1.08 32.37 -12.29
CA PRO A 16 1.90 31.30 -12.86
C PRO A 16 3.33 31.23 -12.31
N SER A 17 3.89 32.37 -11.89
CA SER A 17 5.25 32.48 -11.35
C SER A 17 5.36 32.29 -9.84
N SER A 18 4.26 32.30 -9.09
CA SER A 18 4.26 32.04 -7.64
C SER A 18 3.89 30.59 -7.41
N GLY A 19 4.82 29.70 -7.74
CA GLY A 19 4.65 28.26 -7.60
C GLY A 19 4.23 27.85 -6.19
N TYR A 20 3.51 26.73 -6.11
CA TYR A 20 3.15 26.09 -4.87
C TYR A 20 3.33 24.58 -4.99
N LEU A 21 3.59 23.93 -3.87
CA LEU A 21 3.61 22.49 -3.75
C LEU A 21 2.35 22.00 -3.07
N SER A 22 1.77 20.93 -3.61
CA SER A 22 0.69 20.19 -2.97
C SER A 22 1.28 18.98 -2.26
N CYS A 23 0.95 18.80 -0.98
CA CYS A 23 1.39 17.63 -0.24
C CYS A 23 0.57 16.41 -0.67
N SER A 24 1.24 15.40 -1.23
CA SER A 24 0.63 14.09 -1.57
C SER A 24 0.49 13.16 -0.34
N GLY A 25 0.41 13.74 0.85
CA GLY A 25 0.14 13.05 2.10
C GLY A 25 -1.29 13.30 2.58
N THR A 26 -1.62 12.79 3.77
CA THR A 26 -2.99 12.85 4.31
C THR A 26 -3.50 14.26 4.67
N CYS A 27 -2.63 15.28 4.67
CA CYS A 27 -3.06 16.63 5.01
C CYS A 27 -3.62 17.42 3.82
N GLU A 28 -3.29 17.02 2.58
CA GLU A 28 -3.70 17.67 1.32
C GLU A 28 -3.44 19.20 1.27
N LYS A 29 -2.59 19.72 2.17
CA LYS A 29 -2.28 21.14 2.29
C LYS A 29 -1.38 21.59 1.14
N ARG A 30 -1.50 22.86 0.78
CA ARG A 30 -0.64 23.54 -0.19
C ARG A 30 0.40 24.40 0.52
N PHE A 31 1.57 24.55 -0.07
CA PHE A 31 2.70 25.27 0.51
C PHE A 31 3.34 26.15 -0.56
N HIS A 32 3.73 27.39 -0.21
CA HIS A 32 4.62 28.16 -1.09
C HIS A 32 5.96 27.43 -1.17
N PHE A 33 6.61 27.43 -2.33
CA PHE A 33 7.98 26.90 -2.46
C PHE A 33 8.91 27.53 -1.43
N LYS A 34 8.94 28.86 -1.29
CA LYS A 34 9.76 29.54 -0.26
C LYS A 34 9.47 29.15 1.19
N CYS A 35 8.30 28.56 1.46
CA CYS A 35 7.95 28.13 2.81
C CYS A 35 8.43 26.70 3.09
N VAL A 36 8.81 25.93 2.09
CA VAL A 36 9.30 24.56 2.28
C VAL A 36 10.68 24.50 1.67
N ASP A 37 11.68 24.04 2.42
CA ASP A 37 13.08 24.10 2.00
C ASP A 37 13.37 23.07 0.89
N VAL A 38 12.76 23.27 -0.28
CA VAL A 38 12.84 22.44 -1.48
C VAL A 38 13.76 23.16 -2.46
N PRO A 39 14.88 22.53 -2.86
CA PRO A 39 15.78 23.08 -3.86
C PRO A 39 15.06 23.30 -5.20
N GLU A 40 15.39 24.37 -5.92
CA GLU A 40 14.83 24.65 -7.26
C GLU A 40 15.06 23.48 -8.24
N SER A 41 16.21 22.82 -8.16
CA SER A 41 16.51 21.62 -8.96
C SER A 41 15.53 20.46 -8.74
N LEU A 42 14.87 20.43 -7.59
CA LEU A 42 13.91 19.39 -7.21
C LEU A 42 12.49 19.78 -7.64
N GLN A 43 12.22 21.07 -7.86
CA GLN A 43 10.97 21.54 -8.44
C GLN A 43 10.80 21.03 -9.87
N GLU A 44 11.81 21.18 -10.72
CA GLU A 44 11.77 20.69 -12.10
C GLU A 44 11.58 19.17 -12.14
N GLN A 45 12.23 18.44 -11.23
CA GLN A 45 12.10 16.98 -11.14
C GLN A 45 10.70 16.53 -10.70
N LEU A 46 10.05 17.26 -9.79
CA LEU A 46 8.68 16.97 -9.36
C LEU A 46 7.67 17.14 -10.51
N GLU A 47 7.95 18.03 -11.46
CA GLU A 47 7.12 18.22 -12.65
C GLU A 47 7.47 17.22 -13.77
N SER A 48 8.74 16.83 -13.90
CA SER A 48 9.22 16.00 -15.02
C SER A 48 9.18 14.50 -14.77
N VAL A 49 9.12 14.02 -13.53
CA VAL A 49 9.20 12.59 -13.19
C VAL A 49 7.83 12.05 -12.80
N PRO A 50 7.19 11.21 -13.64
CA PRO A 50 5.92 10.57 -13.31
C PRO A 50 6.02 9.75 -12.02
N GLY A 51 5.09 9.97 -11.08
CA GLY A 51 5.03 9.25 -9.81
C GLY A 51 5.88 9.83 -8.68
N LEU A 52 6.77 10.80 -8.97
CA LEU A 52 7.48 11.52 -7.93
C LEU A 52 6.52 12.50 -7.24
N ASN A 53 6.39 12.36 -5.93
CA ASN A 53 5.40 13.10 -5.14
C ASN A 53 6.08 13.77 -3.93
N TRP A 54 5.75 15.02 -3.68
CA TRP A 54 6.26 15.74 -2.51
C TRP A 54 5.35 15.55 -1.29
N LYS A 55 5.93 15.36 -0.10
CA LYS A 55 5.22 15.29 1.18
C LYS A 55 5.80 16.33 2.15
N CYS A 56 4.94 17.02 2.88
CA CYS A 56 5.36 17.96 3.92
C CYS A 56 5.98 17.24 5.11
N SER A 57 6.79 17.95 5.90
CA SER A 57 7.48 17.43 7.08
C SER A 57 6.55 16.75 8.08
N ASP A 58 5.36 17.30 8.31
CA ASP A 58 4.39 16.70 9.24
C ASP A 58 3.82 15.38 8.71
N CYS A 59 3.58 15.27 7.40
CA CYS A 59 3.18 14.01 6.80
C CYS A 59 4.33 13.00 6.77
N LEU A 60 5.57 13.45 6.60
CA LEU A 60 6.75 12.59 6.71
C LEU A 60 6.93 12.03 8.12
N LYS A 61 6.73 12.85 9.16
CA LYS A 61 6.74 12.38 10.56
C LYS A 61 5.64 11.37 10.88
N LYS A 62 4.51 11.45 10.16
CA LYS A 62 3.39 10.51 10.27
C LYS A 62 3.55 9.28 9.37
N CYS A 63 4.50 9.29 8.44
CA CYS A 63 4.85 8.06 7.76
C CYS A 63 5.45 7.14 8.83
N VAL A 64 4.71 6.08 9.14
CA VAL A 64 5.19 5.02 10.03
C VAL A 64 6.57 4.63 9.50
N SER A 65 7.59 4.78 10.33
CA SER A 65 8.91 4.25 10.04
C SER A 65 8.69 2.80 9.59
N PHE A 66 9.07 2.50 8.36
CA PHE A 66 8.97 1.16 7.81
C PHE A 66 9.88 0.26 8.65
N ASP A 67 9.31 -0.40 9.65
CA ASP A 67 10.01 -1.42 10.41
C ASP A 67 9.97 -2.70 9.59
N SER A 68 11.04 -2.92 8.82
CA SER A 68 11.20 -4.11 7.98
C SER A 68 11.07 -5.38 8.80
N ASP A 69 11.47 -5.35 10.07
CA ASP A 69 11.48 -6.54 10.91
C ASP A 69 10.06 -6.91 11.32
N SER A 70 9.24 -5.94 11.73
CA SER A 70 7.81 -6.16 11.98
C SER A 70 7.06 -6.65 10.74
N LEU A 71 7.37 -6.12 9.55
CA LEU A 71 6.75 -6.60 8.31
C LEU A 71 7.16 -8.04 7.99
N ASN A 72 8.45 -8.37 8.13
CA ASN A 72 8.95 -9.73 7.89
C ASN A 72 8.32 -10.73 8.86
N VAL A 73 8.16 -10.37 10.14
CA VAL A 73 7.46 -11.20 11.13
C VAL A 73 5.99 -11.39 10.76
N PHE A 74 5.30 -10.32 10.34
CA PHE A 74 3.91 -10.41 9.91
C PHE A 74 3.75 -11.30 8.66
N LEU A 75 4.59 -11.11 7.65
CA LEU A 75 4.57 -11.91 6.43
C LEU A 75 4.88 -13.38 6.73
N GLY A 76 5.88 -13.66 7.58
CA GLY A 76 6.20 -15.02 8.02
C GLY A 76 5.00 -15.73 8.63
N LYS A 77 4.29 -15.08 9.56
CA LYS A 77 3.05 -15.63 10.16
C LYS A 77 1.97 -15.89 9.11
N LYS A 78 1.78 -14.97 8.17
CA LYS A 78 0.78 -15.14 7.10
C LYS A 78 1.12 -16.28 6.15
N PHE A 79 2.40 -16.48 5.85
CA PHE A 79 2.87 -17.64 5.07
C PHE A 79 2.62 -18.95 5.81
N GLU A 80 2.92 -19.02 7.12
CA GLU A 80 2.67 -20.19 7.94
C GLU A 80 1.18 -20.55 7.99
N GLU A 81 0.31 -19.56 8.22
CA GLU A 81 -1.15 -19.73 8.19
C GLU A 81 -1.62 -20.28 6.82
N MET A 82 -1.14 -19.70 5.73
CA MET A 82 -1.51 -20.13 4.37
C MET A 82 -1.07 -21.58 4.09
N VAL A 83 0.16 -21.95 4.51
CA VAL A 83 0.67 -23.32 4.38
C VAL A 83 -0.15 -24.30 5.21
N SER A 84 -0.56 -23.91 6.43
CA SER A 84 -1.42 -24.75 7.27
C SER A 84 -2.78 -25.01 6.61
N ASN A 85 -3.43 -23.94 6.12
CA ASN A 85 -4.72 -24.05 5.44
C ASN A 85 -4.64 -24.94 4.19
N LEU A 86 -3.57 -24.81 3.40
CA LEU A 86 -3.34 -25.68 2.24
C LEU A 86 -3.23 -27.15 2.63
N LYS A 87 -2.52 -27.46 3.71
CA LYS A 87 -2.38 -28.85 4.20
C LYS A 87 -3.73 -29.45 4.60
N GLU A 88 -4.57 -28.67 5.27
CA GLU A 88 -5.93 -29.11 5.65
C GLU A 88 -6.77 -29.43 4.41
N VAL A 89 -6.80 -28.50 3.45
CA VAL A 89 -7.54 -28.70 2.18
C VAL A 89 -7.06 -29.94 1.43
N PHE A 90 -5.75 -30.18 1.36
CA PHE A 90 -5.21 -31.39 0.73
C PHE A 90 -5.58 -32.67 1.48
N SER A 91 -5.61 -32.63 2.81
CA SER A 91 -6.02 -33.77 3.64
C SER A 91 -7.49 -34.14 3.41
N ASP A 92 -8.35 -33.13 3.32
CA ASP A 92 -9.78 -33.31 3.07
C ASP A 92 -10.02 -33.87 1.66
N LEU A 93 -9.35 -33.29 0.66
CA LEU A 93 -9.43 -33.76 -0.72
C LEU A 93 -8.97 -35.22 -0.85
N LYS A 94 -7.88 -35.60 -0.17
CA LYS A 94 -7.39 -36.98 -0.16
C LYS A 94 -8.43 -37.93 0.44
N THR A 95 -9.03 -37.52 1.56
CA THR A 95 -10.08 -38.30 2.24
C THR A 95 -11.28 -38.54 1.34
N ASP A 96 -11.72 -37.50 0.63
CA ASP A 96 -12.86 -37.58 -0.28
C ASP A 96 -12.59 -38.47 -1.48
N LEU A 97 -11.37 -38.43 -2.04
CA LEU A 97 -10.95 -39.31 -3.13
C LEU A 97 -10.97 -40.79 -2.71
N ILE A 98 -10.48 -41.11 -1.52
CA ILE A 98 -10.51 -42.50 -0.99
C ILE A 98 -11.96 -42.97 -0.83
N LYS A 99 -12.81 -42.16 -0.18
CA LYS A 99 -14.24 -42.48 0.01
C LYS A 99 -14.98 -42.65 -1.31
N ASN A 100 -14.60 -41.90 -2.35
CA ASN A 100 -15.19 -42.03 -3.67
C ASN A 100 -14.75 -43.32 -4.36
N ALA A 101 -13.47 -43.68 -4.27
CA ALA A 101 -12.95 -44.93 -4.82
C ALA A 101 -13.63 -46.17 -4.19
N GLU A 102 -13.79 -46.18 -2.86
CA GLU A 102 -14.49 -47.26 -2.13
C GLU A 102 -15.97 -47.39 -2.52
N ARG A 103 -16.64 -46.25 -2.78
CA ARG A 103 -18.04 -46.27 -3.26
C ARG A 103 -18.16 -46.90 -4.65
N GLN A 104 -17.20 -46.64 -5.53
CA GLN A 104 -17.21 -47.21 -6.88
C GLN A 104 -16.93 -48.72 -6.87
N THR A 105 -16.00 -49.22 -6.06
CA THR A 105 -15.72 -50.66 -5.98
C THR A 105 -16.92 -51.45 -5.44
N HIS A 106 -17.66 -50.93 -4.46
CA HIS A 106 -18.89 -51.56 -3.96
C HIS A 106 -20.03 -51.56 -4.98
N SER A 107 -20.15 -50.53 -5.82
CA SER A 107 -21.15 -50.46 -6.90
C SER A 107 -20.95 -51.54 -7.96
N TRP A 108 -19.71 -51.90 -8.29
CA TRP A 108 -19.39 -52.88 -9.33
C TRP A 108 -19.63 -54.32 -8.85
N SER A 109 -19.50 -54.57 -7.54
CA SER A 109 -19.76 -55.88 -6.94
C SER A 109 -21.25 -56.26 -6.79
N ARG A 110 -22.19 -55.34 -7.09
CA ARG A 110 -23.64 -55.55 -6.93
C ARG A 110 -24.44 -55.70 -8.23
N ASN A 111 -23.80 -55.59 -9.40
CA ASN A 111 -24.41 -55.90 -10.70
C ASN A 111 -23.65 -57.06 -11.37
N PRO A 112 -24.10 -58.31 -11.18
CA PRO A 112 -23.72 -59.44 -12.04
C PRO A 112 -24.31 -59.30 -13.45
#